data_AF-A0A116K6E4-F1
#
_entry.id   AF-A0A116K6E4-F1
#
_cell.length_a   1.000
_cell.length_b   1.000
_cell.length_c   1.000
_cell.angle_alpha   90.00
_cell.angle_beta   90.00
_cell.angle_gamma   90.00
#
_symmetry.space_group_name_H-M   'P 1'
#
loop_
_entity.id
_entity.type
_entity.pdbx_description
1 polymer ?
#
loop_
_entity_poly.entity_id
_entity_poly.type
_entity_poly.pdbx_seq_one_letter_code
_entity_poly.pdbx_strand_id
1 'polypeptide(L)'
;MKLLHQKSIYESNYDEALQHDIEIDNIMSKLFSLPNFLSEFQLRFEDDYHKEMNVPLDYESYLHNIFDFIAEQDIKNGVDVHLTEEGNLCFMAYGQSYTIRSTGVSDVVRTSVTVIAKDEAGNQVDFSQHFNTPVQEKEQMNKIKSEQVL
;
A
#
# COMPACT_ATOMS: atom_id res chain seq x y z
N MET A 1 5.95 6.35 -6.54
CA MET A 1 4.73 5.58 -6.21
C MET A 1 3.54 6.52 -6.09
N LYS A 2 2.34 6.09 -6.46
CA LYS A 2 1.10 6.88 -6.39
C LYS A 2 0.20 6.33 -5.29
N LEU A 3 -0.26 7.19 -4.39
CA LEU A 3 -1.18 6.81 -3.31
C LEU A 3 -2.55 6.43 -3.89
N LEU A 4 -3.11 5.31 -3.43
CA LEU A 4 -4.45 4.83 -3.82
C LEU A 4 -5.56 5.36 -2.91
N HIS A 5 -5.18 6.10 -1.88
CA HIS A 5 -6.06 6.77 -0.92
C HIS A 5 -6.17 8.25 -1.22
N GLN A 6 -7.22 8.89 -0.72
CA GLN A 6 -7.36 10.35 -0.83
C GLN A 6 -6.29 11.09 -0.03
N LYS A 7 -5.89 10.52 1.11
CA LYS A 7 -4.86 11.05 2.01
C LYS A 7 -4.15 9.90 2.69
N SER A 8 -2.87 10.08 3.03
CA SER A 8 -2.12 9.10 3.82
C SER A 8 -2.72 9.00 5.22
N ILE A 9 -2.75 7.79 5.80
CA ILE A 9 -3.13 7.62 7.21
C ILE A 9 -2.19 8.38 8.15
N TYR A 10 -0.92 8.50 7.77
CA TYR A 10 0.11 9.17 8.57
C TYR A 10 -0.17 10.66 8.76
N GLU A 11 -0.86 11.28 7.80
CA GLU A 11 -1.20 12.71 7.82
C GLU A 11 -2.66 12.97 8.20
N SER A 12 -3.42 11.91 8.47
CA SER A 12 -4.86 11.98 8.69
C SER A 12 -5.21 12.37 10.13
N ASN A 13 -6.23 13.20 10.27
CA ASN A 13 -6.96 13.35 11.53
C ASN A 13 -7.96 12.19 11.73
N TYR A 14 -8.73 12.21 12.81
CA TYR A 14 -9.68 11.14 13.14
C TYR A 14 -10.72 10.87 12.05
N ASP A 15 -11.40 11.90 11.53
CA ASP A 15 -12.44 11.72 10.52
C ASP A 15 -11.84 11.26 9.17
N GLU A 16 -10.66 11.78 8.83
CA GLU A 16 -9.90 11.35 7.65
C GLU A 16 -9.43 9.89 7.77
N ALA A 17 -9.04 9.44 8.97
CA ALA A 17 -8.66 8.06 9.24
C ALA A 17 -9.83 7.10 9.08
N LEU A 18 -11.04 7.47 9.54
CA LEU A 18 -12.24 6.66 9.31
C LEU A 18 -12.56 6.50 7.82
N GLN A 19 -12.36 7.56 7.03
CA GLN A 19 -12.55 7.49 5.58
C GLN A 19 -11.45 6.64 4.92
N HIS A 20 -10.22 6.71 5.41
CA HIS A 20 -9.10 5.90 4.95
C HIS A 20 -9.35 4.40 5.22
N ASP A 21 -9.88 4.03 6.38
CA ASP A 21 -10.24 2.63 6.69
C ASP A 21 -11.24 2.07 5.67
N ILE A 22 -12.24 2.87 5.27
CA ILE A 22 -13.20 2.50 4.22
C ILE A 22 -12.50 2.33 2.86
N GLU A 23 -11.53 3.19 2.53
CA GLU A 23 -10.74 3.08 1.29
C GLU A 23 -9.89 1.80 1.29
N ILE A 24 -9.28 1.45 2.42
CA ILE A 24 -8.57 0.17 2.62
C ILE A 24 -9.53 -1.00 2.37
N ASP A 25 -10.69 -1.04 3.02
CA ASP A 25 -11.65 -2.15 2.86
C ASP A 25 -12.11 -2.33 1.40
N ASN A 26 -12.24 -1.24 0.65
CA ASN A 26 -12.58 -1.29 -0.78
C ASN A 26 -11.43 -1.85 -1.62
N ILE A 27 -10.20 -1.38 -1.38
CA ILE A 27 -8.99 -1.91 -2.02
C ILE A 27 -8.86 -3.41 -1.72
N MET A 28 -9.15 -3.81 -0.48
CA MET A 28 -9.11 -5.19 -0.04
C MET A 28 -10.11 -6.09 -0.71
N SER A 29 -11.37 -5.66 -0.72
CA SER A 29 -12.43 -6.37 -1.42
C SER A 29 -12.09 -6.53 -2.90
N LYS A 30 -11.48 -5.52 -3.51
CA LYS A 30 -11.01 -5.59 -4.90
C LYS A 30 -9.85 -6.56 -5.07
N LEU A 31 -8.83 -6.52 -4.20
CA LEU A 31 -7.67 -7.41 -4.24
C LEU A 31 -8.09 -8.88 -4.10
N PHE A 32 -8.98 -9.20 -3.16
CA PHE A 32 -9.49 -10.56 -2.98
C PHE A 32 -10.41 -11.03 -4.12
N SER A 33 -10.96 -10.12 -4.93
CA SER A 33 -11.70 -10.48 -6.14
C SER A 33 -10.79 -10.88 -7.31
N LEU A 34 -9.50 -10.55 -7.25
CA LEU A 34 -8.51 -10.96 -8.26
C LEU A 34 -8.09 -12.42 -8.02
N PRO A 35 -7.58 -13.12 -9.05
CA PRO A 35 -6.96 -14.42 -8.86
C PRO A 35 -5.88 -14.38 -7.78
N ASN A 36 -5.72 -15.50 -7.05
CA ASN A 36 -4.72 -15.60 -6.00
C ASN A 36 -3.32 -15.85 -6.60
N PHE A 37 -2.75 -14.81 -7.22
CA PHE A 37 -1.51 -14.88 -7.98
C PHE A 37 -0.33 -15.33 -7.11
N LEU A 38 0.57 -16.14 -7.69
CA LEU A 38 1.87 -16.39 -7.09
C LEU A 38 2.61 -15.06 -7.00
N SER A 39 3.10 -14.72 -5.80
CA SER A 39 3.61 -13.39 -5.50
C SER A 39 4.90 -13.46 -4.69
N GLU A 40 5.79 -12.50 -4.93
CA GLU A 40 6.93 -12.19 -4.07
C GLU A 40 6.59 -10.93 -3.26
N PHE A 41 6.79 -11.00 -1.95
CA PHE A 41 6.65 -9.88 -1.03
C PHE A 41 8.03 -9.36 -0.65
N GLN A 42 8.35 -8.15 -1.10
CA GLN A 42 9.62 -7.49 -0.82
C GLN A 42 9.43 -6.50 0.32
N LEU A 43 9.92 -6.86 1.51
CA LEU A 43 9.88 -6.04 2.71
C LEU A 43 11.14 -5.20 2.83
N ARG A 44 10.97 -3.88 3.00
CA ARG A 44 12.07 -2.93 3.24
C ARG A 44 11.71 -2.02 4.41
N PHE A 45 12.69 -1.68 5.22
CA PHE A 45 12.57 -0.60 6.20
C PHE A 45 12.79 0.73 5.48
N GLU A 46 12.04 1.75 5.84
CA GLU A 46 12.01 3.03 5.14
C GLU A 46 12.52 4.21 5.99
N ASP A 47 12.55 4.06 7.31
CA ASP A 47 13.18 5.02 8.21
C ASP A 47 14.69 4.76 8.35
N ASP A 48 15.47 5.83 8.55
CA ASP A 48 16.94 5.77 8.49
C ASP A 48 17.53 4.83 9.54
N TYR A 49 16.95 4.78 10.74
CA TYR A 49 17.46 3.96 11.83
C TYR A 49 17.26 2.46 11.53
N HIS A 50 16.06 2.04 11.13
CA HIS A 50 15.79 0.64 10.85
C HIS A 50 16.38 0.18 9.52
N LYS A 51 16.55 1.08 8.54
CA LYS A 51 17.31 0.84 7.30
C LYS A 51 18.74 0.39 7.58
N GLU A 52 19.42 1.03 8.53
CA GLU A 52 20.79 0.66 8.91
C GLU A 52 20.87 -0.63 9.73
N MET A 53 19.84 -0.90 10.53
CA MET A 53 19.86 -1.98 11.54
C MET A 53 19.33 -3.32 11.02
N ASN A 54 18.56 -3.33 9.93
CA ASN A 54 17.88 -4.52 9.45
C ASN A 54 18.20 -4.84 7.99
N VAL A 55 18.09 -6.12 7.65
CA VAL A 55 18.26 -6.61 6.29
C VAL A 55 16.88 -6.69 5.62
N PRO A 56 16.75 -6.24 4.37
CA PRO A 56 15.60 -6.54 3.52
C PRO A 56 15.20 -8.02 3.53
N LEU A 57 13.91 -8.30 3.49
CA LEU A 57 13.38 -9.67 3.40
C LEU A 57 12.53 -9.81 2.16
N ASP A 58 12.72 -10.91 1.43
CA ASP A 58 11.89 -11.29 0.28
C ASP A 58 11.22 -12.63 0.60
N TYR A 59 9.91 -12.72 0.39
CA TYR A 59 9.10 -13.88 0.75
C TYR A 59 8.21 -14.31 -0.42
N GLU A 60 8.29 -15.58 -0.82
CA GLU A 60 7.38 -16.14 -1.82
C GLU A 60 6.07 -16.60 -1.15
N SER A 61 4.95 -16.17 -1.71
CA SER A 61 3.61 -16.44 -1.19
C SER A 61 2.56 -16.34 -2.30
N TYR A 62 1.31 -16.18 -1.90
CA TYR A 62 0.20 -15.88 -2.78
C TYR A 62 -0.40 -14.52 -2.43
N LEU A 63 -0.93 -13.81 -3.43
CA LEU A 63 -1.44 -12.43 -3.31
C LEU A 63 -2.38 -12.26 -2.11
N HIS A 64 -3.29 -13.21 -1.89
CA HIS A 64 -4.30 -13.13 -0.84
C HIS A 64 -3.71 -13.20 0.58
N ASN A 65 -2.46 -13.65 0.74
CA ASN A 65 -1.78 -13.71 2.04
C ASN A 65 -1.12 -12.37 2.43
N ILE A 66 -1.21 -11.34 1.59
CA ILE A 66 -0.50 -10.08 1.83
C ILE A 66 -0.90 -9.40 3.14
N PHE A 67 -2.16 -9.50 3.55
CA PHE A 67 -2.60 -8.86 4.80
C PHE A 67 -2.15 -9.59 6.04
N ASP A 68 -2.13 -10.92 6.02
CA ASP A 68 -1.55 -11.70 7.11
C ASP A 68 -0.07 -11.35 7.26
N PHE A 69 0.66 -11.28 6.14
CA PHE A 69 2.09 -10.90 6.13
C PHE A 69 2.33 -9.47 6.65
N ILE A 70 1.47 -8.53 6.27
CA ILE A 70 1.52 -7.13 6.74
C ILE A 70 1.16 -7.07 8.23
N ALA A 71 0.14 -7.78 8.70
CA ALA A 71 -0.28 -7.80 10.10
C ALA A 71 0.77 -8.42 11.04
N GLU A 72 1.63 -9.29 10.54
CA GLU A 72 2.81 -9.79 11.26
C GLU A 72 3.90 -8.73 11.43
N GLN A 73 3.90 -7.67 10.60
CA GLN A 73 4.74 -6.50 10.84
C GLN A 73 4.11 -5.69 11.98
N ASP A 74 4.90 -5.12 12.88
CA ASP A 74 4.44 -4.41 14.08
C ASP A 74 3.70 -3.09 13.75
N ILE A 75 2.53 -3.20 13.12
CA ILE A 75 1.70 -2.11 12.67
C ILE A 75 0.93 -1.58 13.87
N LYS A 76 1.01 -0.26 14.05
CA LYS A 76 0.31 0.47 15.10
C LYS A 76 -0.55 1.60 14.57
N ASN A 77 -0.10 2.23 13.48
CA ASN A 77 -0.63 3.49 12.99
C ASN A 77 -1.23 3.38 11.58
N GLY A 78 -1.62 2.17 11.17
CA GLY A 78 -2.26 1.90 9.88
C GLY A 78 -1.30 1.63 8.73
N VAL A 79 -1.86 1.52 7.52
CA VAL A 79 -1.14 1.17 6.29
C VAL A 79 -1.63 2.00 5.10
N ASP A 80 -0.73 2.54 4.30
CA ASP A 80 -1.08 3.13 3.01
C ASP A 80 -0.85 2.14 1.88
N VAL A 81 -1.66 2.21 0.82
CA VAL A 81 -1.48 1.40 -0.38
C VAL A 81 -1.11 2.31 -1.53
N HIS A 82 -0.05 1.94 -2.23
CA HIS A 82 0.47 2.68 -3.37
C HIS A 82 0.57 1.79 -4.60
N LEU A 83 0.44 2.41 -5.77
CA LEU A 83 0.81 1.83 -7.05
C LEU A 83 2.23 2.29 -7.42
N THR A 84 3.14 1.34 -7.69
CA THR A 84 4.50 1.66 -8.14
C THR A 84 4.51 2.05 -9.63
N GLU A 85 5.63 2.57 -10.12
CA GLU A 85 5.76 2.95 -11.53
C GLU A 85 5.78 1.71 -12.45
N GLU A 86 6.21 0.58 -11.91
CA GLU A 86 6.25 -0.74 -12.53
C GLU A 86 4.90 -1.47 -12.47
N GLY A 87 3.86 -0.84 -11.93
CA GLY A 87 2.51 -1.44 -11.84
C GLY A 87 2.32 -2.40 -10.67
N ASN A 88 3.19 -2.39 -9.66
CA ASN A 88 3.06 -3.23 -8.46
C ASN A 88 2.26 -2.53 -7.35
N LEU A 89 1.72 -3.32 -6.41
CA LEU A 89 1.18 -2.76 -5.17
C LEU A 89 2.28 -2.65 -4.12
N CYS A 90 2.34 -1.52 -3.43
CA CYS A 90 3.24 -1.30 -2.30
C CYS A 90 2.45 -0.84 -1.08
N PHE A 91 2.56 -1.61 0.00
CA PHE A 91 1.91 -1.34 1.27
C PHE A 91 2.92 -0.68 2.21
N MET A 92 2.68 0.57 2.58
CA MET A 92 3.49 1.32 3.52
C MET A 92 2.87 1.22 4.91
N ALA A 93 3.45 0.41 5.77
CA ALA A 93 3.04 0.19 7.14
C ALA A 93 3.72 1.20 8.08
N TYR A 94 2.93 1.75 9.01
CA TYR A 94 3.41 2.65 10.05
C TYR A 94 3.35 1.96 11.42
N GLY A 95 4.53 1.69 11.97
CA GLY A 95 4.70 1.04 13.27
C GLY A 95 4.77 2.04 14.42
N GLN A 96 5.45 1.64 15.49
CA GLN A 96 5.59 2.45 16.70
C GLN A 96 6.44 3.73 16.48
N SER A 97 6.10 4.82 17.17
CA SER A 97 6.97 6.00 17.27
C SER A 97 8.17 5.75 18.17
N TYR A 98 9.33 6.25 17.79
CA TYR A 98 10.56 6.13 18.58
C TYR A 98 11.31 7.46 18.62
N THR A 99 12.17 7.61 19.63
CA THR A 99 13.08 8.75 19.77
C THR A 99 14.51 8.25 19.88
N ILE A 100 15.37 8.72 18.99
CA ILE A 100 16.79 8.41 19.01
C ILE A 100 17.40 9.14 20.21
N ARG A 101 17.79 8.40 21.25
CA ARG A 101 18.26 9.00 22.52
C ARG A 101 19.46 9.93 22.37
N SER A 102 20.35 9.68 21.42
CA SER A 102 21.56 10.48 21.19
C SER A 102 21.29 11.82 20.54
N THR A 103 20.25 11.91 19.69
CA THR A 103 19.93 13.13 18.92
C THR A 103 18.65 13.82 19.41
N GLY A 104 17.78 13.10 20.12
CA GLY A 104 16.45 13.57 20.51
C GLY A 104 15.44 13.61 19.36
N VAL A 105 15.83 13.16 18.16
CA VAL A 105 14.94 13.13 16.98
C VAL A 105 13.91 12.02 17.16
N SER A 106 12.64 12.36 16.99
CA SER A 106 11.54 11.40 16.96
C SER A 106 11.16 11.08 15.52
N ASP A 107 10.90 9.81 15.25
CA ASP A 107 10.37 9.32 13.97
C ASP A 107 9.42 8.14 14.24
N VAL A 108 8.87 7.56 13.18
CA VAL A 108 7.99 6.39 13.20
C VAL A 108 8.63 5.28 12.38
N VAL A 109 8.54 4.04 12.88
CA VAL A 109 8.96 2.86 12.12
C VAL A 109 8.15 2.82 10.83
N ARG A 110 8.82 2.83 9.69
CA ARG A 110 8.18 2.76 8.38
C ARG A 110 8.68 1.52 7.67
N THR A 111 7.75 0.69 7.21
CA THR A 111 8.07 -0.53 6.48
C THR A 111 7.26 -0.57 5.20
N SER A 112 7.93 -0.76 4.07
CA SER A 112 7.26 -0.99 2.80
C SER A 112 7.23 -2.48 2.49
N VAL A 113 6.11 -2.97 1.97
CA VAL A 113 5.96 -4.33 1.43
C VAL A 113 5.49 -4.19 -0.01
N THR A 114 6.37 -4.45 -0.97
CA THR A 114 6.03 -4.43 -2.40
C THR A 114 5.64 -5.83 -2.86
N VAL A 115 4.49 -5.95 -3.52
CA VAL A 115 3.96 -7.20 -4.06
C VAL A 115 4.26 -7.28 -5.55
N ILE A 116 5.09 -8.24 -5.93
CA ILE A 116 5.36 -8.58 -7.33
C ILE A 116 4.61 -9.88 -7.65
N ALA A 117 3.48 -9.76 -8.33
CA ALA A 117 2.62 -10.89 -8.67
C ALA A 117 2.85 -11.38 -10.10
N LYS A 118 2.72 -12.70 -10.32
CA LYS A 118 2.78 -13.32 -11.65
C LYS A 118 1.48 -14.03 -11.99
N ASP A 119 1.05 -13.89 -13.25
CA ASP A 119 -0.08 -14.64 -13.81
C ASP A 119 0.29 -16.11 -14.09
N GLU A 120 -0.67 -16.90 -14.56
CA GLU A 120 -0.46 -18.33 -14.89
C GLU A 120 0.57 -18.55 -16.01
N ALA A 121 0.78 -17.56 -16.87
CA ALA A 121 1.79 -17.59 -17.93
C ALA A 121 3.17 -17.11 -17.45
N GLY A 122 3.28 -16.68 -16.19
CA GLY A 122 4.51 -16.19 -15.58
C GLY A 122 4.81 -14.71 -15.86
N ASN A 123 3.88 -13.97 -16.49
CA ASN A 123 4.03 -12.54 -16.71
C ASN A 123 3.72 -11.77 -15.43
N GLN A 124 4.40 -10.65 -15.22
CA GLN A 124 4.10 -9.76 -14.11
C GLN A 124 2.69 -9.16 -14.29
N VAL A 125 1.91 -9.17 -13.21
CA VAL A 125 0.59 -8.54 -13.16
C VAL A 125 0.75 -7.04 -13.04
N ASP A 126 0.08 -6.29 -13.91
CA ASP A 126 0.01 -4.83 -13.84
C ASP A 126 -1.25 -4.40 -13.09
N PHE A 127 -1.09 -4.04 -11.80
CA PHE A 127 -2.18 -3.63 -10.94
C PHE A 127 -2.76 -2.26 -11.30
N SER A 128 -2.10 -1.47 -12.17
CA SER A 128 -2.66 -0.20 -12.66
C SER A 128 -3.94 -0.40 -13.48
N GLN A 129 -4.16 -1.61 -13.99
CA GLN A 129 -5.38 -1.99 -14.72
C GLN A 129 -6.56 -2.30 -13.78
N HIS A 130 -6.29 -2.49 -12.49
CA HIS A 130 -7.27 -2.90 -11.49
C HIS A 130 -7.55 -1.83 -10.44
N PHE A 131 -6.57 -0.97 -10.18
CA PHE A 131 -6.63 0.07 -9.16
C PHE A 131 -6.38 1.44 -9.79
N ASN A 132 -7.23 2.40 -9.44
CA ASN A 132 -7.08 3.79 -9.86
C ASN A 132 -6.75 4.65 -8.64
N THR A 133 -6.02 5.73 -8.88
CA THR A 133 -5.88 6.79 -7.87
C THR A 133 -7.16 7.61 -7.77
N PRO A 134 -7.46 8.25 -6.63
CA PRO A 134 -8.67 9.07 -6.48
C PRO A 134 -8.76 10.22 -7.50
N VAL A 135 -7.62 10.75 -7.97
CA VAL A 135 -7.58 11.77 -9.04
C VAL A 135 -8.12 11.21 -10.35
N GLN A 136 -7.68 10.01 -10.74
CA GLN A 136 -8.12 9.35 -11.97
C GLN A 136 -9.61 8.98 -11.90
N GLU A 137 -10.12 8.57 -10.74
CA GLU A 137 -11.54 8.29 -10.54
C GLU A 137 -12.39 9.54 -10.74
N LYS A 138 -11.98 10.68 -10.15
CA LYS A 138 -12.67 11.97 -10.33
C LYS A 138 -12.69 12.39 -11.81
N GLU A 139 -11.58 12.22 -12.52
CA GLU A 139 -11.50 12.52 -13.96
C GLU A 139 -12.41 11.61 -14.80
N GLN A 140 -12.43 10.30 -14.53
CA GLN A 140 -13.31 9.35 -15.21
C GLN A 140 -14.80 9.68 -14.96
N MET A 141 -15.18 9.94 -13.70
CA MET A 141 -16.55 10.34 -13.36
C MET A 141 -16.97 11.63 -14.06
N ASN A 142 -16.06 12.62 -14.16
CA ASN A 142 -16.33 13.87 -14.86
C ASN A 142 -16.52 13.66 -16.37
N LYS A 143 -15.71 12.79 -17.00
CA LYS A 143 -15.88 12.42 -18.41
C LYS A 143 -17.24 11.76 -18.67
N ILE A 144 -17.62 10.76 -17.86
CA ILE A 144 -18.91 10.07 -17.99
C ILE A 144 -20.07 11.06 -17.86
N LYS A 145 -20.02 11.97 -16.88
CA LYS A 145 -21.04 13.02 -16.72
C LYS A 145 -21.11 13.95 -17.92
N SER A 146 -19.98 14.31 -18.54
CA SER A 146 -19.96 15.17 -19.72
C SER A 146 -20.52 14.49 -20.98
N GLU A 147 -20.34 13.18 -21.12
CA GLU A 147 -20.86 12.39 -22.25
C GLU A 147 -22.36 12.09 -22.13
N GLN A 148 -22.90 12.02 -20.91
CA GLN A 148 -24.33 11.81 -20.65
C GLN A 148 -25.19 13.08 -20.79
N VAL A 149 -24.57 14.25 -20.97
CA VAL A 149 -25.25 15.56 -21.11
C VAL A 149 -25.32 16.00 -22.59
N LEU A 150 -24.84 15.18 -23.52
CA LEU A 150 -24.94 15.35 -24.99
C LEU A 150 -26.01 14.41 -25.57
#